data_AF-A0AA88JE53-F1
#
_entry.id   AF-A0AA88JE53-F1
#
_cell.length_a   1.000
_cell.length_b   1.000
_cell.length_c   1.000
_cell.angle_alpha   90.00
_cell.angle_beta   90.00
_cell.angle_gamma   90.00
#
_symmetry.space_group_name_H-M   'P 1'
#
loop_
_entity.id
_entity.type
_entity.pdbx_description
1 polymer ?
#
loop_
_entity_poly.entity_id
_entity_poly.type
_entity_poly.pdbx_seq_one_letter_code
_entity_poly.pdbx_strand_id
1 'polypeptide(L)' 'MRQLERMVKVALWCIQDEPSMRPTMNKVLLMLEGTVEIPIPPNPEFFSSQVYS' A
#
# COMPACT_ATOMS: atom_id res chain seq x y z
N MET A 1 6.78 15.00 -7.51
CA MET A 1 6.59 13.61 -7.98
C MET A 1 6.85 12.58 -6.88
N ARG A 2 8.02 12.58 -6.20
CA ARG A 2 8.39 11.57 -5.18
C ARG A 2 7.40 11.42 -4.00
N GLN A 3 6.81 12.52 -3.52
CA GLN A 3 5.84 12.45 -2.41
C GLN A 3 4.49 11.85 -2.83
N LEU A 4 4.02 12.12 -4.05
CA LEU A 4 2.80 11.51 -4.57
C LEU A 4 2.96 9.99 -4.68
N GLU A 5 4.06 9.54 -5.29
CA GLU A 5 4.37 8.11 -5.41
C GLU A 5 4.45 7.43 -4.05
N ARG A 6 5.09 8.07 -3.06
CA ARG A 6 5.16 7.60 -1.68
C ARG A 6 3.77 7.45 -1.07
N MET A 7 2.95 8.49 -1.13
CA MET A 7 1.59 8.46 -0.59
C MET A 7 0.73 7.38 -1.25
N VAL A 8 0.82 7.22 -2.57
CA VAL A 8 0.11 6.17 -3.31
C VAL A 8 0.55 4.79 -2.86
N LYS A 9 1.87 4.53 -2.73
CA LYS A 9 2.36 3.23 -2.24
C LYS A 9 1.92 2.94 -0.80
N VAL A 10 1.93 3.94 0.09
CA VAL A 10 1.41 3.80 1.46
C VAL A 10 -0.08 3.45 1.43
N ALA A 11 -0.88 4.18 0.65
CA ALA A 11 -2.31 3.94 0.52
C ALA A 11 -2.61 2.51 0.03
N LEU A 12 -1.89 2.05 -1.00
CA LEU A 12 -2.02 0.70 -1.55
C LEU A 12 -1.67 -0.40 -0.51
N TRP A 13 -0.73 -0.16 0.40
CA TRP A 13 -0.44 -1.07 1.51
C TRP A 13 -1.53 -1.06 2.60
N CYS A 14 -2.13 0.09 2.88
CA CYS A 14 -3.17 0.23 3.90
C CYS A 14 -4.51 -0.39 3.50
N ILE A 15 -4.82 -0.46 2.20
CA ILE A 15 -6.09 -1.00 1.69
C ILE A 15 -6.04 -2.48 1.31
N GLN A 16 -4.96 -3.20 1.63
CA GLN A 16 -4.83 -4.63 1.34
C GLN A 16 -5.99 -5.43 1.96
N ASP A 17 -6.53 -6.38 1.21
CA ASP A 17 -7.65 -7.22 1.68
C ASP A 17 -7.27 -7.97 2.96
N GLU A 18 -6.13 -8.66 2.90
CA GLU A 18 -5.58 -9.40 4.03
C GLU A 18 -5.08 -8.44 5.12
N PRO A 19 -5.74 -8.39 6.31
CA PRO A 19 -5.39 -7.43 7.35
C PRO A 19 -3.97 -7.61 7.88
N SER A 20 -3.46 -8.86 7.89
CA SER A 20 -2.10 -9.16 8.34
C SER A 20 -1.00 -8.60 7.42
N MET A 21 -1.35 -8.26 6.18
CA MET A 21 -0.45 -7.62 5.22
C MET A 21 -0.38 -6.10 5.38
N ARG A 22 -1.34 -5.49 6.10
CA ARG A 22 -1.37 -4.05 6.31
C ARG A 22 -0.26 -3.63 7.26
N PRO A 23 0.44 -2.51 6.99
CA PRO A 23 1.45 -1.99 7.90
C PRO A 23 0.83 -1.49 9.21
N THR A 24 1.58 -1.58 10.31
CA THR A 24 1.19 -0.91 11.56
C THR A 24 1.22 0.60 11.40
N MET A 25 0.45 1.34 12.21
CA MET A 25 0.47 2.81 12.15
C MET A 25 1.86 3.41 12.33
N ASN A 26 2.69 2.84 13.22
CA ASN A 26 4.09 3.28 13.35
C ASN A 26 4.88 3.10 12.05
N LYS A 27 4.68 1.97 11.34
CA LYS A 27 5.34 1.74 10.05
C LYS A 27 4.83 2.70 8.97
N VAL A 28 3.53 2.99 8.95
CA VAL A 28 2.93 4.00 8.06
C VAL A 28 3.59 5.37 8.26
N LEU A 29 3.78 5.82 9.50
CA LEU A 29 4.47 7.09 9.79
C LEU A 29 5.88 7.12 9.23
N LEU A 30 6.69 6.08 9.53
CA LEU A 30 8.05 5.97 9.01
C LEU A 30 8.10 5.96 7.47
N MET A 31 7.13 5.32 6.82
CA MET A 31 7.02 5.29 5.36
C MET A 31 6.69 6.66 4.78
N LEU A 32 5.80 7.43 5.44
CA LEU A 32 5.40 8.78 5.04
C LEU A 32 6.50 9.82 5.27
N GLU A 33 7.20 9.75 6.40
CA GLU A 33 8.38 10.57 6.70
C GLU A 33 9.55 10.27 5.75
N GLY A 34 9.55 9.06 5.18
CA GLY A 34 10.59 8.59 4.28
C GLY A 34 11.84 8.05 4.97
N THR A 35 11.71 7.74 6.24
CA THR A 35 12.71 7.08 7.08
C THR A 35 12.93 5.62 6.68
N VAL A 36 11.93 4.98 6.05
CA VAL A 36 12.03 3.63 5.49
C VAL A 36 11.64 3.59 4.02
N GLU A 37 12.26 2.70 3.26
CA GLU A 37 11.84 2.41 1.89
C GLU A 37 10.49 1.68 1.88
N ILE A 38 9.71 1.96 0.83
CA ILE A 38 8.41 1.35 0.62
C ILE A 38 8.55 0.29 -0.46
N PRO A 39 8.40 -1.01 -0.14
CA PRO A 39 8.36 -2.05 -1.15
C PRO A 39 7.14 -1.83 -2.06
N ILE A 40 7.24 -2.32 -3.29
CA ILE A 40 6.12 -2.29 -4.23
C ILE A 40 4.96 -3.07 -3.58
N PRO A 41 3.78 -2.45 -3.41
CA PRO A 41 2.63 -3.13 -2.83
C PRO A 41 2.20 -4.28 -3.75
N PRO A 42 1.74 -5.41 -3.19
CA PRO A 42 1.16 -6.47 -4.00
C PRO A 42 -0.02 -5.90 -4.79
N ASN A 43 -0.15 -6.35 -6.05
CA ASN A 43 -1.17 -5.84 -6.96
C ASN A 43 -2.53 -6.05 -6.29
N PRO A 44 -3.34 -5.00 -6.09
CA PRO A 44 -4.69 -5.21 -5.59
C PRO A 44 -5.41 -6.02 -6.67
N GLU A 45 -5.73 -7.29 -6.41
CA GLU A 45 -6.56 -8.12 -7.32
C GLU A 45 -8.01 -7.59 -7.44
N PHE A 46 -8.24 -6.35 -7.02
CA PHE A 46 -9.52 -5.73 -6.75
C PHE A 46 -10.47 -5.60 -7.94
N PHE A 47 -10.07 -5.94 -9.18
CA PHE A 47 -10.95 -5.75 -10.34
C PHE A 47 -10.91 -6.82 -11.43
N SER A 48 -9.94 -7.75 -11.45
CA SER A 48 -9.91 -8.76 -12.54
C SER A 48 -10.91 -9.88 -12.34
N SER A 49 -11.30 -10.17 -11.10
CA SER A 49 -12.10 -11.37 -10.79
C SER A 49 -13.62 -11.12 -10.82
N GLN A 50 -14.06 -9.86 -10.77
CA GLN A 50 -15.50 -9.51 -10.80
C GLN A 50 -16.03 -9.14 -12.19
N VAL A 51 -15.16 -9.04 -13.21
CA VAL A 51 -15.58 -8.76 -14.60
C VAL A 51 -15.78 -10.05 -15.42
N TYR A 52 -15.40 -11.21 -14.88
CA TYR A 52 -15.52 -12.52 -15.55
C TYR A 52 -16.43 -13.54 -14.84
N SER A 53 -17.31 -13.11 -13.92
CA SER A 53 -18.36 -13.97 -13.35
C SER A 53 -19.76 -13.39 -13.56
#